data_AF-A0A7K1L4Q6-F1
#
_entry.id   AF-A0A7K1L4Q6-F1
#
_cell.length_a   1.000
_cell.length_b   1.000
_cell.length_c   1.000
_cell.angle_alpha   90.00
_cell.angle_beta   90.00
_cell.angle_gamma   90.00
#
_symmetry.space_group_name_H-M   'P 1'
#
loop_
_entity.id
_entity.type
_entity.pdbx_description
1 polymer ?
#
loop_
_entity_poly.entity_id
_entity_poly.type
_entity_poly.pdbx_seq_one_letter_code
_entity_poly.pdbx_strand_id
1 'polypeptide(L)' 'MDTSHRINKEYELIGDEESFIVADTTTRAIVGAAFTDDPASGWWHCAIRGKSRRLYVAATTPNPHLEVARQMTQ' A
#
# COMPACT_ATOMS: atom_id res chain seq x y z
N MET A 1 12.70 10.49 1.80
CA MET A 1 12.81 10.61 0.33
C MET A 1 11.76 9.66 -0.18
N ASP A 2 10.67 10.17 -0.75
CA ASP A 2 9.53 9.31 -1.11
C ASP A 2 9.96 8.36 -2.22
N THR A 3 9.83 7.06 -1.96
CA THR A 3 10.30 6.03 -2.90
C THR A 3 9.09 5.51 -3.68
N SER A 4 9.16 5.55 -5.01
CA SER A 4 8.13 4.95 -5.87
C SER A 4 8.50 3.51 -6.20
N HIS A 5 7.54 2.61 -6.00
CA HIS A 5 7.66 1.19 -6.31
C HIS A 5 6.50 0.74 -7.20
N ARG A 6 6.81 0.14 -8.34
CA ARG A 6 5.78 -0.43 -9.22
C ARG A 6 5.16 -1.67 -8.56
N ILE A 7 3.85 -1.65 -8.37
CA ILE A 7 3.10 -2.78 -7.78
C ILE A 7 2.78 -3.79 -8.88
N ASN A 8 2.18 -3.32 -9.98
CA ASN A 8 1.86 -4.12 -11.16
C ASN A 8 1.89 -3.24 -12.43
N LYS A 9 1.28 -3.68 -13.55
CA LYS A 9 1.25 -2.87 -14.78
C LYS A 9 0.44 -1.59 -14.64
N GLU A 10 -0.55 -1.58 -13.76
CA GLU A 10 -1.56 -0.52 -13.60
C GLU A 10 -1.25 0.42 -12.43
N TYR A 11 -0.59 -0.06 -11.38
CA TYR A 11 -0.42 0.69 -10.12
C TYR A 11 1.04 0.87 -9.70
N GLU A 12 1.31 2.03 -9.11
CA GLU A 12 2.54 2.33 -8.37
C GLU A 12 2.21 2.69 -6.92
N LEU A 13 3.09 2.29 -6.01
CA LEU A 13 3.14 2.70 -4.62
C LEU A 13 4.08 3.91 -4.53
N ILE A 14 3.70 4.93 -3.76
CA ILE A 14 4.56 6.07 -3.44
C ILE A 14 4.50 6.30 -1.94
N GLY A 15 5.64 6.21 -1.25
CA GLY A 15 5.72 6.39 0.20
C GLY A 15 6.89 5.63 0.81
N ASP A 16 6.68 5.14 2.03
CA ASP A 16 7.65 4.42 2.83
C ASP A 16 7.08 3.13 3.44
N GLU A 17 7.79 2.58 4.43
CA GLU A 17 7.45 1.30 5.07
C GLU A 17 6.30 1.38 6.08
N GLU A 18 5.84 2.58 6.42
CA GLU A 18 4.77 2.81 7.41
C GLU A 18 3.52 3.41 6.78
N SER A 19 3.68 4.20 5.71
CA SER A 19 2.58 4.84 5.01
C SER A 19 2.86 5.03 3.53
N PHE A 20 1.84 4.82 2.70
CA PHE A 20 1.96 5.03 1.25
C PHE A 20 0.64 5.34 0.58
N ILE A 21 0.72 5.93 -0.61
CA ILE A 21 -0.39 6.07 -1.55
C ILE A 21 -0.24 5.12 -2.73
N VAL A 22 -1.36 4.78 -3.36
CA VAL A 22 -1.43 4.00 -4.61
C VAL A 22 -1.92 4.91 -5.71
N ALA A 23 -1.10 5.06 -6.76
CA ALA A 23 -1.45 5.84 -7.94
C ALA A 23 -1.67 4.94 -9.16
N ASP A 24 -2.69 5.25 -9.94
CA ASP A 24 -2.93 4.65 -11.25
C ASP A 24 -1.89 5.20 -12.24
N THR A 25 -1.10 4.32 -12.84
CA THR A 25 0.03 4.69 -13.70
C THR A 25 -0.38 5.31 -15.03
N THR A 26 -1.63 5.10 -15.47
CA THR A 26 -2.15 5.63 -16.74
C THR A 26 -2.73 7.03 -16.53
N THR A 27 -3.58 7.19 -15.53
CA THR A 27 -4.31 8.43 -15.25
C THR A 27 -3.58 9.36 -14.29
N ARG A 28 -2.56 8.85 -13.59
CA ARG A 28 -1.87 9.51 -12.46
C ARG A 28 -2.79 9.88 -11.30
N ALA A 29 -4.01 9.33 -11.26
CA ALA A 29 -4.92 9.54 -10.16
C ALA A 29 -4.48 8.75 -8.92
N ILE A 30 -4.60 9.36 -7.74
CA ILE A 30 -4.48 8.64 -6.47
C ILE A 30 -5.75 7.83 -6.27
N VAL A 31 -5.62 6.51 -6.22
CA VAL A 31 -6.75 5.58 -6.14
C VAL A 31 -6.85 4.89 -4.77
N GLY A 32 -5.82 5.00 -3.94
CA GLY A 32 -5.82 4.44 -2.60
C GLY A 32 -4.67 4.92 -1.73
N ALA A 33 -4.71 4.51 -0.46
CA ALA A 33 -3.67 4.75 0.52
C ALA A 33 -3.68 3.66 1.58
N ALA A 34 -2.54 3.43 2.22
CA ALA A 34 -2.45 2.60 3.39
C ALA A 34 -1.48 3.17 4.42
N PHE A 35 -1.71 2.85 5.68
CA PHE A 35 -0.79 3.14 6.77
C PHE A 35 -0.92 2.10 7.88
N THR A 36 0.08 2.06 8.76
CA THR A 36 0.04 1.33 10.02
C THR A 36 0.37 2.29 11.18
N ASP A 37 -0.34 2.14 12.30
CA ASP A 37 -0.01 2.85 13.54
C ASP A 37 1.15 2.16 14.31
N ASP A 38 1.38 0.88 14.01
CA ASP A 38 2.42 0.05 14.61
C ASP A 38 2.91 -1.00 13.60
N PRO A 39 4.11 -0.81 13.00
CA PRO A 39 4.68 -1.77 12.05
C PRO A 39 4.84 -3.19 12.61
N ALA A 40 5.01 -3.36 13.92
CA ALA A 40 5.16 -4.68 14.54
C ALA A 40 3.83 -5.46 14.63
N SER A 41 2.69 -4.77 14.58
CA SER A 41 1.36 -5.39 14.69
C SER A 41 0.98 -6.23 13.46
N GLY A 42 1.55 -5.91 12.30
CA GLY A 42 1.16 -6.47 11.00
C GLY A 42 -0.21 -6.03 10.49
N TRP A 43 -0.91 -5.14 11.19
CA TRP A 43 -2.23 -4.65 10.77
C TRP A 43 -2.13 -3.32 10.04
N TRP A 44 -2.72 -3.26 8.86
CA TRP A 44 -2.71 -2.08 7.99
C TRP A 44 -4.11 -1.54 7.78
N HIS A 45 -4.24 -0.22 7.87
CA HIS A 45 -5.43 0.53 7.50
C HIS A 45 -5.34 0.87 6.02
N CYS A 46 -6.28 0.38 5.21
CA CYS A 46 -6.24 0.53 3.76
C CYS A 46 -7.52 1.17 3.24
N ALA A 47 -7.39 2.07 2.27
CA ALA A 47 -8.49 2.57 1.46
C ALA A 47 -8.13 2.47 -0.01
N ILE A 48 -8.99 1.88 -0.84
CA ILE A 48 -8.79 1.81 -2.29
C ILE A 48 -10.12 1.88 -3.04
N ARG A 49 -10.19 2.71 -4.08
CA ARG A 49 -11.38 2.91 -4.93
C ARG A 49 -12.67 3.11 -4.12
N GLY A 50 -12.59 3.93 -3.08
CA GLY A 50 -13.72 4.25 -2.20
C GLY A 50 -14.12 3.18 -1.18
N LYS A 51 -13.35 2.08 -1.06
CA LYS A 51 -13.58 1.04 -0.06
C LYS A 51 -12.49 1.04 1.00
N SER A 52 -12.88 1.03 2.27
CA SER A 52 -11.97 0.89 3.41
C SER A 52 -11.94 -0.56 3.90
N ARG A 53 -10.75 -1.07 4.21
CA ARG A 53 -10.55 -2.40 4.81
C ARG A 53 -9.30 -2.42 5.68
N ARG A 54 -9.23 -3.39 6.59
CA ARG A 54 -7.98 -3.74 7.27
C ARG A 54 -7.37 -4.95 6.60
N LEU A 55 -6.05 -4.92 6.39
CA LEU A 55 -5.28 -6.06 5.90
C LEU A 55 -4.30 -6.48 6.98
N TYR A 56 -4.11 -7.79 7.10
CA TYR A 56 -3.07 -8.35 7.94
C TYR A 56 -1.94 -8.87 7.06
N VAL A 57 -0.74 -8.33 7.26
CA VAL A 57 0.51 -8.82 6.67
C VAL A 57 1.49 -8.94 7.81
N ALA A 58 1.98 -10.16 8.07
CA ALA A 58 2.88 -10.42 9.19
C ALA A 58 4.10 -9.48 9.11
N ALA A 59 4.49 -8.88 10.25
CA ALA A 59 5.66 -8.00 10.31
C ALA A 59 6.97 -8.69 9.91
N THR A 60 7.01 -10.03 9.96
CA THR A 60 8.14 -10.86 9.50
C THR A 60 8.19 -11.06 7.98
N THR A 61 7.16 -10.65 7.24
CA THR A 61 7.16 -10.67 5.78
C THR A 61 8.19 -9.68 5.24
N PRO A 62 9.08 -10.08 4.31
CA PRO A 62 9.99 -9.13 3.67
C PRO A 62 9.22 -8.01 2.94
N ASN A 63 9.53 -6.76 3.26
CA ASN A 63 8.87 -5.55 2.72
C ASN A 63 7.33 -5.61 2.85
N PRO A 64 6.78 -5.59 4.08
CA PRO A 64 5.35 -5.84 4.32
C PRO A 64 4.46 -4.80 3.61
N HIS A 65 4.89 -3.54 3.54
CA HIS A 65 4.20 -2.47 2.82
C HIS A 65 3.97 -2.80 1.32
N LEU A 66 4.94 -3.45 0.65
CA LEU A 66 4.78 -3.87 -0.76
C LEU A 66 3.76 -4.99 -0.89
N GLU A 67 3.69 -5.90 0.07
CA GLU A 67 2.72 -6.99 0.07
C GLU A 67 1.29 -6.46 0.32
N VAL A 68 1.14 -5.51 1.24
CA VAL A 68 -0.13 -4.78 1.44
C VAL A 68 -0.57 -4.11 0.14
N ALA A 69 0.34 -3.43 -0.55
CA ALA A 69 0.04 -2.75 -1.82
C ALA A 69 -0.41 -3.73 -2.91
N ARG A 70 0.19 -4.93 -2.98
CA ARG A 70 -0.26 -6.00 -3.89
C ARG A 70 -1.65 -6.48 -3.53
N GLN A 71 -1.92 -6.81 -2.27
CA GLN A 71 -3.24 -7.27 -1.83
C GLN A 71 -4.32 -6.21 -2.00
N MET A 72 -3.97 -4.93 -1.86
CA MET A 72 -4.87 -3.81 -2.10
C MET A 72 -5.38 -3.78 -3.55
N THR A 73 -4.51 -4.12 -4.51
CA THR A 73 -4.68 -3.92 -5.96
C THR A 73 -5.05 -5.18 -6.74
N GLN A 74 -5.26 -6.32 -6.06
CA GLN A 74 -5.95 -7.50 -6.59
C GLN A 74 -7.45 -7.24 -6.73
#